data_AF-A0A8T0RH52-F1
#
_entry.id   AF-A0A8T0RH52-F1
#
_cell.length_a   1.000
_cell.length_b   1.000
_cell.length_c   1.000
_cell.angle_alpha   90.00
_cell.angle_beta   90.00
_cell.angle_gamma   90.00
#
_symmetry.space_group_name_H-M   'P 1'
#
loop_
_entity.id
_entity.type
_entity.pdbx_description
1 polymer ?
#
loop_
_entity_poly.entity_id
_entity_poly.type
_entity_poly.pdbx_seq_one_letter_code
_entity_poly.pdbx_strand_id
1 'polypeptide(L)'
;MAARLPLAILMLALAVAGRAAAQDYDFFYLVLQWPGSYCDTKQSCCYPSSGKPAADFGIHGLWPNRDDGSYPQNCNPDAAFNPSKVSDLLSSLRAKWPTLACPTNDGLRFWGHEWEKHGTCAADVFDEHGYFQAALRLRDQLGVLGALTAGGVNPDGGYYTLAQIKGAIREGTGFEPYVECNRDEAGNSQLYQLYFCVSAAGDSLVDCPVLPRGRPCGSRIEFPAF
;
A
#
# COMPACT_ATOMS: atom_id res chain seq x y z
N MET A 1 -1.25 77.47 18.19
CA MET A 1 -2.20 76.73 17.33
C MET A 1 -1.45 75.60 16.64
N ALA A 2 -1.89 74.37 16.91
CA ALA A 2 -1.69 73.11 16.19
C ALA A 2 -0.31 72.75 15.60
N ALA A 3 0.42 71.87 16.29
CA ALA A 3 1.41 70.98 15.67
C ALA A 3 0.67 69.87 14.88
N ARG A 4 1.04 69.65 13.61
CA ARG A 4 0.52 68.55 12.79
C ARG A 4 1.60 67.48 12.64
N LEU A 5 1.37 66.32 13.24
CA LEU A 5 2.18 65.10 13.08
C LEU A 5 1.80 64.42 11.75
N PRO A 6 2.75 63.95 10.92
CA PRO A 6 2.39 63.17 9.73
C PRO A 6 2.02 61.74 10.14
N LEU A 7 0.85 61.31 9.66
CA LEU A 7 0.28 60.00 9.85
C LEU A 7 1.09 58.98 9.01
N ALA A 8 1.98 58.22 9.65
CA ALA A 8 2.65 57.09 9.01
C ALA A 8 1.64 55.93 8.89
N ILE A 9 1.14 55.69 7.69
CA ILE A 9 0.28 54.54 7.39
C ILE A 9 1.17 53.31 7.27
N LEU A 10 1.27 52.54 8.35
CA LEU A 10 1.88 51.22 8.35
C LEU A 10 0.90 50.24 7.65
N MET A 11 1.12 49.98 6.36
CA MET A 11 0.46 48.88 5.65
C MET A 11 0.95 47.55 6.24
N LEU A 12 0.18 47.00 7.17
CA LEU A 12 0.40 45.65 7.70
C LEU A 12 0.05 44.65 6.59
N ALA A 13 1.06 44.10 5.92
CA ALA A 13 0.86 42.98 5.02
C ALA A 13 0.37 41.76 5.84
N LEU A 14 -0.93 41.48 5.81
CA LEU A 14 -1.45 40.20 6.29
C LEU A 14 -0.94 39.12 5.34
N ALA A 15 0.16 38.46 5.72
CA ALA A 15 0.50 37.18 5.15
C ALA A 15 -0.62 36.19 5.52
N VAL A 16 -1.51 35.90 4.58
CA VAL A 16 -2.39 34.74 4.68
C VAL A 16 -1.50 33.52 4.51
N ALA A 17 -0.92 33.06 5.63
CA ALA A 17 -0.37 31.72 5.69
C ALA A 17 -1.56 30.77 5.55
N GLY A 18 -1.80 30.30 4.33
CA GLY A 18 -2.67 29.14 4.13
C GLY A 18 -2.15 28.05 5.05
N ARG A 19 -2.99 27.58 5.97
CA ARG A 19 -2.66 26.41 6.79
C ARG A 19 -2.54 25.25 5.81
N ALA A 20 -1.31 24.93 5.39
CA ALA A 20 -1.05 23.58 4.92
C ALA A 20 -1.60 22.66 6.01
N ALA A 21 -2.52 21.76 5.65
CA ALA A 21 -2.92 20.72 6.57
C ALA A 21 -1.63 20.04 7.01
N ALA A 22 -1.35 20.06 8.32
CA ALA A 22 -0.14 19.44 8.82
C ALA A 22 -0.20 17.96 8.44
N GLN A 23 0.89 17.46 7.84
CA GLN A 23 1.01 16.07 7.47
C GLN A 23 0.79 15.20 8.71
N ASP A 24 -0.19 14.32 8.65
CA ASP A 24 -0.65 13.52 9.80
C ASP A 24 -0.10 12.07 9.75
N TYR A 25 1.02 11.88 9.05
CA TYR A 25 1.73 10.63 8.86
C TYR A 25 3.20 10.92 8.54
N ASP A 26 4.07 9.92 8.74
CA ASP A 26 5.53 10.05 8.58
C ASP A 26 6.05 9.25 7.37
N PHE A 27 5.35 8.19 6.98
CA PHE A 27 5.68 7.34 5.83
C PHE A 27 4.42 6.59 5.34
N PHE A 28 4.57 5.75 4.31
CA PHE A 28 3.53 4.80 3.92
C PHE A 28 4.02 3.36 3.97
N TYR A 29 3.14 2.42 4.33
CA TYR A 29 3.31 1.03 3.94
C TYR A 29 2.71 0.79 2.56
N LEU A 30 3.52 0.36 1.59
CA LEU A 30 3.04 -0.35 0.42
C LEU A 30 2.91 -1.82 0.77
N VAL A 31 1.68 -2.32 0.76
CA VAL A 31 1.36 -3.70 1.12
C VAL A 31 1.01 -4.48 -0.13
N LEU A 32 1.77 -5.53 -0.39
CA LEU A 32 1.56 -6.47 -1.48
C LEU A 32 1.09 -7.81 -0.92
N GLN A 33 0.24 -8.50 -1.66
CA GLN A 33 -0.40 -9.75 -1.25
C GLN A 33 -0.22 -10.84 -2.29
N TRP A 34 0.12 -12.05 -1.83
CA TRP A 34 0.14 -13.23 -2.67
C TRP A 34 -1.28 -13.80 -2.83
N PRO A 35 -1.83 -13.91 -4.05
CA PRO A 35 -3.19 -14.40 -4.25
C PRO A 35 -3.37 -15.88 -3.89
N GLY A 36 -2.33 -16.71 -4.05
CA GLY A 36 -2.37 -18.13 -3.64
C GLY A 36 -2.71 -18.29 -2.17
N SER A 37 -1.98 -17.57 -1.31
CA SER A 37 -2.17 -17.62 0.14
C SER A 37 -3.45 -16.95 0.64
N TYR A 38 -4.14 -16.16 -0.19
CA TYR A 38 -5.48 -15.68 0.16
C TYR A 38 -6.54 -16.75 -0.13
N CYS A 39 -6.36 -17.50 -1.22
CA CYS A 39 -7.38 -18.37 -1.79
C CYS A 39 -7.31 -19.83 -1.32
N ASP A 40 -6.28 -20.23 -0.59
CA ASP A 40 -6.09 -21.58 -0.06
C ASP A 40 -6.32 -21.69 1.46
N THR A 41 -7.00 -20.69 2.04
CA THR A 41 -7.40 -20.70 3.44
C THR A 41 -8.82 -21.29 3.58
N LYS A 42 -9.27 -21.50 4.83
CA LYS A 42 -10.66 -21.91 5.12
C LYS A 42 -11.71 -20.85 4.75
N GLN A 43 -11.30 -19.63 4.40
CA GLN A 43 -12.20 -18.56 3.97
C GLN A 43 -12.44 -18.66 2.46
N SER A 44 -13.63 -18.28 2.02
CA SER A 44 -13.94 -18.23 0.59
C SER A 44 -13.09 -17.18 -0.14
N CYS A 45 -12.56 -17.56 -1.30
CA CYS A 45 -11.98 -16.65 -2.28
C CYS A 45 -12.78 -16.71 -3.59
N CYS A 46 -12.94 -15.55 -4.22
CA CYS A 46 -13.62 -15.40 -5.49
C CYS A 46 -12.75 -14.59 -6.44
N TYR A 47 -12.54 -15.08 -7.66
CA TYR A 47 -11.87 -14.30 -8.69
C TYR A 47 -12.74 -13.10 -9.10
N PRO A 48 -12.10 -11.97 -9.48
CA PRO A 48 -12.80 -10.80 -9.95
C PRO A 48 -13.52 -11.08 -11.28
N SER A 49 -14.45 -10.20 -11.66
CA SER A 49 -15.21 -10.32 -12.91
C SER A 49 -14.33 -10.27 -14.17
N SER A 50 -13.10 -9.77 -14.05
CA SER A 50 -12.06 -9.81 -15.08
C SER A 50 -11.37 -11.18 -15.25
N GLY A 51 -11.73 -12.18 -14.43
CA GLY A 51 -11.16 -13.53 -14.46
C GLY A 51 -10.08 -13.75 -13.39
N LYS A 52 -9.46 -14.94 -13.40
CA LYS A 52 -8.37 -15.30 -12.47
C LYS A 52 -7.20 -14.32 -12.65
N PRO A 53 -6.72 -13.66 -11.57
CA PRO A 53 -5.54 -12.80 -11.65
C PRO A 53 -4.28 -13.56 -12.08
N ALA A 54 -3.27 -12.84 -12.53
CA ALA A 54 -1.96 -13.44 -12.76
C ALA A 54 -1.38 -14.00 -11.45
N ALA A 55 -0.53 -15.03 -11.54
CA ALA A 55 0.25 -15.56 -10.42
C ALA A 55 1.41 -14.61 -10.09
N ASP A 56 1.07 -13.42 -9.59
CA ASP A 56 1.98 -12.38 -9.16
C ASP A 56 1.38 -11.65 -7.95
N PHE A 57 2.21 -10.91 -7.22
CA PHE A 57 1.77 -10.12 -6.07
C PHE A 57 0.81 -9.01 -6.50
N GLY A 58 -0.40 -9.01 -5.94
CA GLY A 58 -1.35 -7.92 -6.06
C GLY A 58 -1.10 -6.85 -5.00
N ILE A 59 -1.48 -5.61 -5.27
CA ILE A 59 -1.51 -4.56 -4.26
C ILE A 59 -2.68 -4.86 -3.30
N HIS A 60 -2.42 -4.75 -2.00
CA HIS A 60 -3.46 -4.63 -0.98
C HIS A 60 -3.77 -3.16 -0.73
N GLY A 61 -2.74 -2.36 -0.43
CA GLY A 61 -2.89 -0.91 -0.32
C GLY A 61 -1.62 -0.12 -0.06
N LEU A 62 -1.78 1.21 -0.01
CA LEU A 62 -0.75 2.18 0.29
C LEU A 62 -1.19 2.99 1.51
N TRP A 63 -0.66 2.68 2.69
CA TRP A 63 -1.25 3.12 3.94
C TRP A 63 -0.37 4.16 4.65
N PRO A 64 -0.83 5.40 4.81
CA PRO A 64 -0.13 6.39 5.64
C PRO A 64 0.05 5.85 7.06
N ASN A 65 1.23 5.99 7.64
CA ASN A 65 1.58 5.46 8.95
C ASN A 65 2.53 6.42 9.67
N ARG A 66 2.59 6.31 11.01
CA ARG A 66 3.49 7.08 11.86
C ARG A 66 4.65 6.25 12.40
N ASP A 67 5.71 6.92 12.82
CA ASP A 67 6.91 6.31 13.39
C ASP A 67 6.64 5.59 14.73
N ASP A 68 5.59 5.97 15.45
CA ASP A 68 5.15 5.29 16.68
C ASP A 68 4.33 4.01 16.43
N GLY A 69 4.06 3.69 15.16
CA GLY A 69 3.26 2.54 14.73
C GLY A 69 1.75 2.77 14.72
N SER A 70 1.27 3.95 15.13
CA SER A 70 -0.11 4.37 14.88
C SER A 70 -0.30 4.83 13.42
N TYR A 71 -1.54 5.00 12.99
CA TYR A 71 -1.85 5.46 11.64
C TYR A 71 -3.15 6.26 11.60
N PRO A 72 -3.25 7.29 10.73
CA PRO A 72 -4.50 7.96 10.45
C PRO A 72 -5.39 7.08 9.56
N GLN A 73 -6.72 7.17 9.71
CA GLN A 73 -7.69 6.49 8.84
C GLN A 73 -8.99 7.29 8.73
N ASN A 74 -9.70 7.11 7.61
CA ASN A 74 -11.00 7.75 7.36
C ASN A 74 -10.97 9.28 7.49
N CYS A 75 -9.89 9.91 7.00
CA CYS A 75 -9.57 11.31 7.31
C CYS A 75 -10.50 12.34 6.64
N ASN A 76 -11.20 11.95 5.57
CA ASN A 76 -12.18 12.82 4.92
C ASN A 76 -13.43 12.01 4.51
N PRO A 77 -14.52 12.06 5.29
CA PRO A 77 -15.76 11.33 4.97
C PRO A 77 -16.50 11.89 3.74
N ASP A 78 -16.20 13.13 3.33
CA ASP A 78 -16.82 13.76 2.16
C ASP A 78 -16.07 13.43 0.85
N ALA A 79 -14.89 12.82 0.93
CA ALA A 79 -14.06 12.45 -0.21
C ALA A 79 -14.32 11.01 -0.67
N ALA A 80 -15.58 10.69 -0.99
CA ALA A 80 -15.97 9.39 -1.52
C ALA A 80 -15.21 9.05 -2.83
N PHE A 81 -14.90 7.76 -3.02
CA PHE A 81 -14.22 7.29 -4.22
C PHE A 81 -15.04 7.55 -5.48
N ASN A 82 -14.39 8.08 -6.52
CA ASN A 82 -15.01 8.37 -7.81
C ASN A 82 -14.24 7.68 -8.97
N PRO A 83 -14.74 6.52 -9.45
CA PRO A 83 -14.08 5.74 -10.50
C PRO A 83 -13.76 6.53 -11.79
N SER A 84 -14.49 7.61 -12.08
CA SER A 84 -14.22 8.44 -13.26
C SER A 84 -12.88 9.16 -13.19
N LYS A 85 -12.40 9.51 -11.99
CA LYS A 85 -11.10 10.16 -11.78
C LYS A 85 -9.92 9.24 -12.05
N VAL A 86 -10.13 7.93 -12.07
CA VAL A 86 -9.10 6.91 -12.29
C VAL A 86 -9.38 6.05 -13.51
N SER A 87 -10.20 6.55 -14.43
CA SER A 87 -10.70 5.79 -15.58
C SER A 87 -9.58 5.24 -16.48
N ASP A 88 -8.49 5.99 -16.64
CA ASP A 88 -7.27 5.60 -17.36
C ASP A 88 -6.46 4.51 -16.64
N LEU A 89 -6.61 4.39 -15.32
CA LEU A 89 -5.90 3.41 -14.49
C LEU A 89 -6.67 2.09 -14.31
N LEU A 90 -7.95 2.02 -14.67
CA LEU A 90 -8.82 0.87 -14.37
C LEU A 90 -8.30 -0.46 -14.93
N SER A 91 -7.65 -0.47 -16.09
CA SER A 91 -7.03 -1.69 -16.63
C SER A 91 -5.87 -2.18 -15.76
N SER A 92 -4.99 -1.27 -15.36
CA SER A 92 -3.86 -1.54 -14.45
C SER A 92 -4.35 -1.96 -13.06
N LEU A 93 -5.38 -1.31 -12.51
CA LEU A 93 -5.96 -1.66 -11.22
C LEU A 93 -6.54 -3.07 -11.23
N ARG A 94 -7.29 -3.46 -12.27
CA ARG A 94 -7.79 -4.85 -12.41
C ARG A 94 -6.67 -5.88 -12.46
N ALA A 95 -5.57 -5.55 -13.12
CA ALA A 95 -4.46 -6.48 -13.30
C ALA A 95 -3.55 -6.59 -12.07
N LYS A 96 -3.33 -5.48 -11.36
CA LYS A 96 -2.28 -5.34 -10.34
C LYS A 96 -2.79 -5.08 -8.92
N TRP A 97 -4.07 -4.73 -8.77
CA TRP A 97 -4.75 -4.52 -7.50
C TRP A 97 -6.09 -5.27 -7.47
N PRO A 98 -6.13 -6.57 -7.81
CA PRO A 98 -7.38 -7.32 -7.89
C PRO A 98 -7.99 -7.51 -6.50
N THR A 99 -9.31 -7.55 -6.44
CA THR A 99 -10.04 -8.10 -5.30
C THR A 99 -10.13 -9.62 -5.41
N LEU A 100 -10.07 -10.30 -4.26
CA LEU A 100 -10.31 -11.74 -4.14
C LEU A 100 -11.50 -12.07 -3.22
N ALA A 101 -12.19 -11.03 -2.74
CA ALA A 101 -13.31 -11.18 -1.82
C ALA A 101 -14.55 -11.74 -2.54
N CYS A 102 -15.32 -12.56 -1.84
CA CYS A 102 -16.60 -13.06 -2.33
C CYS A 102 -17.78 -12.13 -2.00
N PRO A 103 -18.81 -12.07 -2.87
CA PRO A 103 -18.88 -12.70 -4.20
C PRO A 103 -17.97 -12.01 -5.23
N THR A 104 -17.77 -12.66 -6.38
CA THR A 104 -17.08 -12.08 -7.56
C THR A 104 -17.58 -10.66 -7.82
N ASN A 105 -16.66 -9.72 -7.95
CA ASN A 105 -16.94 -8.31 -8.20
C ASN A 105 -15.83 -7.66 -9.05
N ASP A 106 -15.99 -6.39 -9.41
CA ASP A 106 -15.13 -5.67 -10.35
C ASP A 106 -13.96 -4.91 -9.70
N GLY A 107 -13.81 -5.00 -8.37
CA GLY A 107 -12.76 -4.33 -7.60
C GLY A 107 -13.12 -2.92 -7.15
N LEU A 108 -14.16 -2.27 -7.69
CA LEU A 108 -14.48 -0.87 -7.36
C LEU A 108 -14.73 -0.67 -5.88
N ARG A 109 -15.41 -1.62 -5.21
CA ARG A 109 -15.65 -1.57 -3.77
C ARG A 109 -14.35 -1.67 -2.96
N PHE A 110 -13.41 -2.48 -3.42
CA PHE A 110 -12.13 -2.66 -2.73
C PHE A 110 -11.27 -1.40 -2.88
N TRP A 111 -11.15 -0.87 -4.09
CA TRP A 111 -10.42 0.40 -4.31
C TRP A 111 -11.09 1.56 -3.57
N GLY A 112 -12.43 1.62 -3.56
CA GLY A 112 -13.16 2.61 -2.78
C GLY A 112 -12.85 2.53 -1.28
N HIS A 113 -12.80 1.32 -0.72
CA HIS A 113 -12.41 1.11 0.67
C HIS A 113 -10.99 1.63 0.96
N GLU A 114 -10.02 1.26 0.12
CA GLU A 114 -8.62 1.66 0.27
C GLU A 114 -8.44 3.18 0.13
N TRP A 115 -9.13 3.81 -0.81
CA TRP A 115 -9.13 5.27 -0.95
C TRP A 115 -9.75 5.94 0.28
N GLU A 116 -10.99 5.59 0.63
CA GLU A 116 -11.75 6.27 1.69
C GLU A 116 -11.11 6.09 3.06
N LYS A 117 -10.55 4.90 3.34
CA LYS A 117 -9.89 4.62 4.62
C LYS A 117 -8.47 5.14 4.68
N HIS A 118 -7.68 5.02 3.62
CA HIS A 118 -6.24 5.31 3.65
C HIS A 118 -5.85 6.47 2.74
N GLY A 119 -6.27 6.47 1.48
CA GLY A 119 -5.93 7.52 0.51
C GLY A 119 -6.37 8.93 0.93
N THR A 120 -7.54 9.06 1.56
CA THR A 120 -8.04 10.36 2.07
C THR A 120 -7.14 10.99 3.14
N CYS A 121 -6.28 10.20 3.79
CA CYS A 121 -5.33 10.68 4.80
C CYS A 121 -4.02 11.21 4.21
N ALA A 122 -3.81 11.06 2.90
CA ALA A 122 -2.65 11.56 2.18
C ALA A 122 -3.03 12.65 1.15
N ALA A 123 -4.13 13.36 1.40
CA ALA A 123 -4.66 14.39 0.49
C ALA A 123 -3.74 15.61 0.31
N ASP A 124 -2.74 15.76 1.18
CA ASP A 124 -1.68 16.77 1.07
C ASP A 124 -0.64 16.44 -0.01
N VAL A 125 -0.51 15.15 -0.37
CA VAL A 125 0.45 14.65 -1.37
C VAL A 125 -0.27 14.13 -2.63
N PHE A 126 -1.41 13.47 -2.46
CA PHE A 126 -2.12 12.79 -3.54
C PHE A 126 -3.57 13.26 -3.65
N ASP A 127 -4.00 13.54 -4.87
CA ASP A 127 -5.41 13.38 -5.21
C ASP A 127 -5.73 11.89 -5.43
N GLU A 128 -7.00 11.59 -5.70
CA GLU A 128 -7.46 10.21 -5.90
C GLU A 128 -6.69 9.49 -7.02
N HIS A 129 -6.44 10.18 -8.13
CA HIS A 129 -5.66 9.61 -9.24
C HIS A 129 -4.21 9.35 -8.84
N GLY A 130 -3.55 10.34 -8.24
CA GLY A 130 -2.17 10.25 -7.78
C GLY A 130 -1.94 9.11 -6.79
N TYR A 131 -2.88 8.86 -5.88
CA TYR A 131 -2.79 7.77 -4.91
C TYR A 131 -2.71 6.39 -5.59
N PHE A 132 -3.64 6.11 -6.51
CA PHE A 132 -3.64 4.84 -7.24
C PHE A 132 -2.45 4.74 -8.21
N GLN A 133 -2.09 5.83 -8.89
CA GLN A 133 -0.95 5.87 -9.79
C GLN A 133 0.37 5.60 -9.04
N ALA A 134 0.56 6.19 -7.86
CA ALA A 134 1.74 5.99 -7.05
C ALA A 134 1.88 4.53 -6.60
N ALA A 135 0.82 3.92 -6.07
CA ALA A 135 0.83 2.52 -5.66
C ALA A 135 1.16 1.57 -6.82
N LEU A 136 0.55 1.78 -8.00
CA LEU A 136 0.84 1.01 -9.22
C LEU A 136 2.31 1.13 -9.63
N ARG A 137 2.85 2.36 -9.67
CA ARG A 137 4.25 2.62 -10.02
C ARG A 137 5.22 1.96 -9.06
N LEU A 138 4.99 2.08 -7.75
CA LEU A 138 5.86 1.53 -6.72
C LEU A 138 5.86 0.00 -6.72
N ARG A 139 4.68 -0.62 -6.94
CA ARG A 139 4.58 -2.08 -7.13
C ARG A 139 5.41 -2.55 -8.33
N ASP A 140 5.30 -1.88 -9.46
CA ASP A 140 6.05 -2.23 -10.67
C ASP A 140 7.56 -2.03 -10.49
N GLN A 141 7.97 -0.99 -9.76
CA GLN A 141 9.38 -0.74 -9.44
C GLN A 141 10.01 -1.86 -8.59
N LEU A 142 9.25 -2.48 -7.68
CA LEU A 142 9.75 -3.55 -6.83
C LEU A 142 9.98 -4.86 -7.59
N GLY A 143 9.08 -5.25 -8.50
CA GLY A 143 9.23 -6.50 -9.26
C GLY A 143 9.41 -7.75 -8.37
N VAL A 144 8.69 -7.83 -7.24
CA VAL A 144 8.94 -8.77 -6.14
C VAL A 144 9.02 -10.24 -6.57
N LEU A 145 8.10 -10.72 -7.41
CA LEU A 145 8.13 -12.12 -7.87
C LEU A 145 9.41 -12.41 -8.67
N GLY A 146 9.87 -11.46 -9.48
CA GLY A 146 11.14 -11.57 -10.20
C GLY A 146 12.33 -11.68 -9.25
N ALA A 147 12.36 -10.86 -8.20
CA ALA A 147 13.38 -10.92 -7.16
C ALA A 147 13.40 -12.26 -6.42
N LEU A 148 12.22 -12.76 -6.00
CA LEU A 148 12.09 -14.05 -5.33
C LEU A 148 12.57 -15.21 -6.20
N THR A 149 12.07 -15.29 -7.43
CA THR A 149 12.41 -16.38 -8.37
C THR A 149 13.89 -16.37 -8.77
N ALA A 150 14.49 -15.18 -8.97
CA ALA A 150 15.93 -15.05 -9.21
C ALA A 150 16.78 -15.56 -8.02
N GLY A 151 16.28 -15.37 -6.79
CA GLY A 151 16.86 -15.92 -5.55
C GLY A 151 16.49 -17.38 -5.26
N GLY A 152 15.83 -18.08 -6.18
CA GLY A 152 15.45 -19.49 -6.03
C GLY A 152 14.24 -19.73 -5.12
N VAL A 153 13.46 -18.70 -4.81
CA VAL A 153 12.21 -18.77 -4.05
C VAL A 153 11.03 -18.72 -5.02
N ASN A 154 10.45 -19.88 -5.34
CA ASN A 154 9.42 -20.01 -6.36
C ASN A 154 8.03 -20.30 -5.74
N PRO A 155 6.93 -19.81 -6.33
CA PRO A 155 5.57 -20.14 -5.91
C PRO A 155 5.17 -21.54 -6.41
N ASP A 156 5.82 -22.57 -5.89
CA ASP A 156 5.71 -23.96 -6.33
C ASP A 156 5.14 -24.90 -5.25
N GLY A 157 4.65 -24.35 -4.13
CA GLY A 157 4.28 -25.12 -2.94
C GLY A 157 5.49 -25.55 -2.10
N GLY A 158 6.70 -25.10 -2.48
CA GLY A 158 7.91 -25.31 -1.72
C GLY A 158 7.94 -24.52 -0.42
N TYR A 159 8.87 -24.89 0.45
CA TYR A 159 9.05 -24.28 1.77
C TYR A 159 10.39 -23.57 1.85
N TYR A 160 10.35 -22.35 2.35
CA TYR A 160 11.49 -21.45 2.46
C TYR A 160 11.60 -20.93 3.89
N THR A 161 12.82 -20.58 4.29
CA THR A 161 13.04 -19.85 5.54
C THR A 161 12.72 -18.37 5.34
N LEU A 162 12.36 -17.69 6.42
CA LEU A 162 12.16 -16.22 6.39
C LEU A 162 13.42 -15.49 5.87
N ALA A 163 14.61 -15.98 6.21
CA ALA A 163 15.87 -15.42 5.76
C ALA A 163 16.05 -15.54 4.23
N GLN A 164 15.66 -16.68 3.62
CA GLN A 164 15.70 -16.85 2.17
C GLN A 164 14.73 -15.90 1.46
N ILE A 165 13.50 -15.78 1.96
CA ILE A 165 12.48 -14.87 1.40
C ILE A 165 12.97 -13.42 1.47
N LYS A 166 13.37 -12.95 2.65
CA LYS A 166 13.85 -11.57 2.84
C LYS A 166 15.14 -11.30 2.06
N GLY A 167 16.06 -12.27 2.02
CA GLY A 167 17.33 -12.17 1.30
C GLY A 167 17.13 -12.02 -0.21
N ALA A 168 16.31 -12.88 -0.82
CA ALA A 168 16.01 -12.83 -2.25
C ALA A 168 15.35 -11.50 -2.65
N ILE A 169 14.38 -11.02 -1.85
CA ILE A 169 13.73 -9.73 -2.10
C ILE A 169 14.73 -8.58 -1.96
N ARG A 170 15.55 -8.58 -0.90
CA ARG A 170 16.55 -7.53 -0.68
C ARG A 170 17.58 -7.47 -1.80
N GLU A 171 18.06 -8.62 -2.27
CA GLU A 171 19.02 -8.69 -3.37
C GLU A 171 18.43 -8.17 -4.69
N GLY A 172 17.18 -8.54 -5.00
CA GLY A 172 16.53 -8.12 -6.24
C GLY A 172 15.97 -6.70 -6.24
N THR A 173 15.57 -6.17 -5.07
CA THR A 173 14.88 -4.87 -4.97
C THR A 173 15.70 -3.77 -4.29
N GLY A 174 16.74 -4.14 -3.54
CA GLY A 174 17.48 -3.24 -2.66
C GLY A 174 16.83 -2.99 -1.30
N PHE A 175 15.58 -3.43 -1.09
CA PHE A 175 14.80 -3.18 0.13
C PHE A 175 14.43 -4.48 0.82
N GLU A 176 14.50 -4.47 2.15
CA GLU A 176 14.13 -5.60 2.97
C GLU A 176 12.68 -5.44 3.48
N PRO A 177 11.73 -6.31 3.10
CA PRO A 177 10.35 -6.16 3.53
C PRO A 177 10.12 -6.71 4.93
N TYR A 178 9.03 -6.28 5.56
CA TYR A 178 8.38 -7.11 6.58
C TYR A 178 7.51 -8.17 5.90
N VAL A 179 7.59 -9.40 6.40
CA VAL A 179 6.87 -10.55 5.85
C VAL A 179 5.79 -10.97 6.84
N GLU A 180 4.54 -10.91 6.39
CA GLU A 180 3.39 -11.43 7.12
C GLU A 180 2.98 -12.79 6.54
N CYS A 181 2.68 -13.72 7.44
CA CYS A 181 2.21 -15.05 7.09
C CYS A 181 0.78 -15.29 7.60
N ASN A 182 0.02 -16.07 6.84
CA ASN A 182 -1.23 -16.65 7.30
C ASN A 182 -1.12 -18.19 7.36
N ARG A 183 -2.26 -18.89 7.43
CA ARG A 183 -2.30 -20.35 7.36
C ARG A 183 -3.27 -20.84 6.30
N ASP A 184 -2.85 -21.85 5.56
CA ASP A 184 -3.69 -22.56 4.59
C ASP A 184 -4.74 -23.45 5.30
N GLU A 185 -5.54 -24.18 4.52
CA GLU A 185 -6.52 -25.14 5.06
C GLU A 185 -5.90 -26.24 5.93
N ALA A 186 -4.67 -26.68 5.59
CA ALA A 186 -3.92 -27.71 6.31
C ALA A 186 -3.23 -27.19 7.58
N GLY A 187 -3.17 -25.88 7.78
CA GLY A 187 -2.54 -25.22 8.90
C GLY A 187 -1.05 -24.88 8.69
N ASN A 188 -0.50 -25.04 7.50
CA ASN A 188 0.87 -24.64 7.15
C ASN A 188 1.03 -23.12 7.26
N SER A 189 2.20 -22.65 7.71
CA SER A 189 2.53 -21.23 7.63
C SER A 189 2.93 -20.90 6.20
N GLN A 190 2.38 -19.84 5.63
CA GLN A 190 2.62 -19.49 4.22
C GLN A 190 2.79 -18.00 3.97
N LEU A 191 3.51 -17.64 2.90
CA LEU A 191 3.85 -16.27 2.52
C LEU A 191 2.61 -15.51 2.06
N TYR A 192 2.10 -14.61 2.89
CA TYR A 192 0.82 -13.94 2.63
C TYR A 192 0.97 -12.50 2.14
N GLN A 193 1.57 -11.63 2.96
CA GLN A 193 1.73 -10.21 2.63
C GLN A 193 3.16 -9.74 2.84
N LEU A 194 3.56 -8.77 2.02
CA LEU A 194 4.87 -8.13 2.06
C LEU A 194 4.66 -6.63 2.21
N TYR A 195 5.35 -6.06 3.20
CA TYR A 195 5.25 -4.65 3.54
C TYR A 195 6.57 -3.99 3.20
N PHE A 196 6.51 -2.96 2.35
CA PHE A 196 7.61 -2.07 2.03
C PHE A 196 7.25 -0.67 2.52
N CYS A 197 8.25 0.13 2.88
CA CYS A 197 8.01 1.51 3.28
C CYS A 197 8.32 2.49 2.15
N VAL A 198 7.52 3.54 2.08
CA VAL A 198 7.59 4.60 1.09
C VAL A 198 7.73 5.93 1.83
N SER A 199 8.54 6.84 1.29
CA SER A 199 8.73 8.19 1.83
C SER A 199 7.40 8.89 2.08
N ALA A 200 7.37 9.87 2.99
CA ALA A 200 6.19 10.69 3.22
C ALA A 200 5.72 11.47 1.98
N ALA A 201 6.60 11.68 0.98
CA ALA A 201 6.27 12.26 -0.31
C ALA A 201 5.64 11.24 -1.30
N GLY A 202 5.61 9.97 -0.93
CA GLY A 202 5.01 8.88 -1.70
C GLY A 202 5.73 8.58 -3.03
N ASP A 203 6.97 9.05 -3.19
CA ASP A 203 7.70 9.02 -4.45
C ASP A 203 8.75 7.90 -4.52
N SER A 204 9.27 7.45 -3.39
CA SER A 204 10.44 6.59 -3.28
C SER A 204 10.33 5.59 -2.14
N LEU A 205 10.92 4.41 -2.32
CA LEU A 205 11.03 3.39 -1.28
C LEU A 205 12.10 3.80 -0.25
N VAL A 206 11.85 3.49 1.02
CA VAL A 206 12.72 3.79 2.15
C VAL A 206 12.77 2.60 3.11
N ASP A 207 13.77 2.57 3.99
CA ASP A 207 13.77 1.64 5.11
C ASP A 207 12.62 1.95 6.06
N CYS A 208 11.98 0.90 6.60
CA CYS A 208 10.84 1.05 7.48
C CYS A 208 11.26 1.60 8.86
N PRO A 209 10.71 2.75 9.31
CA PRO A 209 11.02 3.30 10.64
C PRO A 209 10.52 2.40 11.78
N VAL A 210 9.37 1.76 11.56
CA VAL A 210 8.74 0.80 12.45
C VAL A 210 8.23 -0.37 11.60
N LEU A 211 8.12 -1.57 12.18
CA LEU A 211 7.57 -2.75 11.50
C LEU A 211 6.13 -3.03 11.99
N PRO A 212 5.25 -3.58 11.15
CA PRO A 212 3.89 -3.96 11.56
C PRO A 212 3.88 -4.99 12.70
N ARG A 213 2.80 -5.02 13.48
CA ARG A 213 2.52 -6.08 14.45
C ARG A 213 1.66 -7.19 13.85
N GLY A 214 2.01 -7.62 12.64
CA GLY A 214 1.28 -8.65 11.90
C GLY A 214 1.46 -10.05 12.48
N ARG A 215 0.80 -11.04 11.88
CA ARG A 215 1.02 -12.45 12.30
C ARG A 215 2.46 -12.87 12.01
N PRO A 216 3.18 -13.41 13.01
CA PRO A 216 4.54 -13.87 12.79
C PRO A 216 4.54 -15.12 11.91
N CYS A 217 5.56 -15.22 11.06
CA CYS A 217 5.80 -16.40 10.25
C CYS A 217 6.36 -17.57 11.07
N GLY A 218 6.02 -18.80 10.64
CA GLY A 218 6.66 -20.01 11.15
C GLY A 218 8.13 -20.13 10.71
N SER A 219 8.82 -21.13 11.25
CA SER A 219 10.23 -21.42 10.90
C SER A 219 10.40 -21.94 9.46
N ARG A 220 9.32 -22.46 8.87
CA ARG A 220 9.20 -22.85 7.47
C ARG A 220 7.94 -22.21 6.91
N ILE A 221 8.09 -21.53 5.78
CA ILE A 221 7.04 -20.75 5.14
C ILE A 221 6.81 -21.34 3.76
N GLU A 222 5.62 -21.83 3.51
CA GLU A 222 5.20 -22.26 2.18
C GLU A 222 5.03 -21.05 1.25
N PHE A 223 5.43 -21.21 -0.01
CA PHE A 223 5.08 -20.28 -1.08
C PHE A 223 4.16 -21.02 -2.06
N PRO A 224 2.83 -20.98 -1.84
CA PRO A 224 1.91 -21.81 -2.60
C PRO A 224 1.85 -21.37 -4.06
N ALA A 225 1.57 -22.32 -4.95
CA ALA A 225 1.21 -21.99 -6.32
C ALA A 225 -0.14 -21.25 -6.38
N PHE A 226 -0.38 -20.49 -7.45
CA PHE A 226 -1.66 -19.83 -7.70
C PHE A 226 -2.31 -20.25 -9.01
#